data_AF-A0A7X9A3D3-F1
#
_entry.id   AF-A0A7X9A3D3-F1
#
_cell.length_a   1.000
_cell.length_b   1.000
_cell.length_c   1.000
_cell.angle_alpha   90.00
_cell.angle_beta   90.00
_cell.angle_gamma   90.00
#
_symmetry.space_group_name_H-M   'P 1'
#
loop_
_entity.id
_entity.type
_entity.pdbx_description
1 polymer ?
#
loop_
_entity_poly.entity_id
_entity_poly.type
_entity_poly.pdbx_seq_one_letter_code
_entity_poly.pdbx_strand_id
1 'polypeptide(L)'
;MQHKKTFFFLSLVLVVVFSTYFFIEGKLYQSLGALVQKEVEKEEDQKEIEKVDETSKKNDDKIDITEEQEVKEESLPLENPEVIKEADLLRDAHMVANNQQLASRSQSASNQQAHERSQQEVQKEVVKSEPVNKQIKTDFNAYVLDIIKTYDIKNISYPYLLNNDYSNYNGVTTNLVFQGQTLAKAHPSGNRASHCVGITFEVFFKAMQARNKALGKSVEDFNGLNFNQLQDLMLTWYVANGSKSISNVTVALERYGLGKRIYNWESVRAGDFIDFNRSNGTGHTAVFLEWIRDNNNSIIGIKYWSSQESTNGINYKDEYFGSVLKDPFYIARVY
;
A
#
# COMPACT_ATOMS: atom_id res chain seq x y z
N MET A 1 -38.09 42.39 -18.29
CA MET A 1 -37.91 41.54 -19.49
C MET A 1 -36.45 41.36 -19.95
N GLN A 2 -35.48 42.16 -19.47
CA GLN A 2 -34.07 42.07 -19.89
C GLN A 2 -33.29 40.90 -19.26
N HIS A 3 -33.57 40.49 -18.02
CA HIS A 3 -32.81 39.41 -17.35
C HIS A 3 -32.99 38.00 -17.95
N LYS A 4 -34.11 37.73 -18.65
CA LYS A 4 -34.34 36.41 -19.28
C LYS A 4 -33.52 36.21 -20.56
N LYS A 5 -33.13 37.28 -21.24
CA LYS A 5 -32.32 37.19 -22.48
C LYS A 5 -30.85 36.92 -22.18
N THR A 6 -30.33 37.45 -21.08
CA THR A 6 -28.93 37.26 -20.66
C THR A 6 -28.68 35.82 -20.18
N PHE A 7 -29.64 35.21 -19.47
CA PHE A 7 -29.52 33.82 -19.02
C PHE A 7 -29.55 32.81 -20.17
N PHE A 8 -30.33 33.08 -21.22
CA PHE A 8 -30.41 32.22 -22.40
C PHE A 8 -29.12 32.27 -23.24
N PHE A 9 -28.50 33.46 -23.34
CA PHE A 9 -27.21 33.61 -24.01
C PHE A 9 -26.05 32.92 -23.28
N LEU A 10 -26.02 32.96 -21.94
CA LEU A 10 -24.97 32.29 -21.17
C LEU A 10 -25.05 30.76 -21.30
N SER A 11 -26.27 30.20 -21.30
CA SER A 11 -26.49 28.75 -21.47
C SER A 11 -26.07 28.26 -22.86
N LEU A 12 -26.37 29.02 -23.91
CA LEU A 12 -26.00 28.67 -25.28
C LEU A 12 -24.47 28.68 -25.49
N VAL A 13 -23.76 29.65 -24.89
CA VAL A 13 -22.28 29.71 -24.96
C VAL A 13 -21.65 28.53 -24.21
N LEU A 14 -22.19 28.14 -23.06
CA LEU A 14 -21.69 27.00 -22.28
C LEU A 14 -21.86 25.67 -23.02
N VAL A 15 -22.99 25.46 -23.70
CA VAL A 15 -23.23 24.25 -24.51
C VAL A 15 -22.30 24.20 -25.74
N VAL A 16 -22.06 25.34 -26.40
CA VAL A 16 -21.14 25.40 -27.54
C VAL A 16 -19.71 25.12 -27.11
N VAL A 17 -19.24 25.72 -26.00
CA VAL A 17 -17.90 25.48 -25.43
C VAL A 17 -17.73 24.02 -24.98
N PHE A 18 -18.75 23.42 -24.37
CA PHE A 18 -18.71 22.00 -24.01
C PHE A 18 -18.66 21.09 -25.24
N SER A 19 -19.43 21.39 -26.29
CA SER A 19 -19.43 20.57 -27.52
C SER A 19 -18.10 20.64 -28.28
N THR A 20 -17.45 21.81 -28.30
CA THR A 20 -16.14 21.96 -28.94
C THR A 20 -15.03 21.32 -28.11
N TYR A 21 -15.12 21.36 -26.78
CA TYR A 21 -14.18 20.69 -25.87
C TYR A 21 -14.17 19.17 -26.08
N PHE A 22 -15.35 18.53 -26.10
CA PHE A 22 -15.46 17.09 -26.36
C PHE A 22 -15.03 16.68 -27.77
N PHE A 23 -15.24 17.55 -28.78
CA PHE A 23 -14.80 17.28 -30.15
C PHE A 23 -13.27 17.35 -30.31
N ILE A 24 -12.60 18.23 -29.54
CA ILE A 24 -11.15 18.34 -29.52
C ILE A 24 -10.53 17.15 -28.78
N GLU A 25 -11.06 16.75 -27.62
CA GLU A 25 -10.60 15.55 -26.91
C GLU A 25 -10.75 14.28 -27.75
N GLY A 26 -11.89 14.10 -28.42
CA GLY A 26 -12.11 12.92 -29.28
C GLY A 26 -11.10 12.79 -30.42
N LYS A 27 -10.68 13.91 -31.04
CA LYS A 27 -9.62 13.91 -32.05
C LYS A 27 -8.23 13.65 -31.46
N LEU A 28 -7.97 14.14 -30.25
CA LEU A 28 -6.71 13.89 -29.54
C LEU A 28 -6.56 12.40 -29.19
N TYR A 29 -7.62 11.74 -28.72
CA TYR A 29 -7.61 10.30 -28.42
C TYR A 29 -7.42 9.44 -29.67
N GLN A 30 -8.03 9.79 -30.81
CA GLN A 30 -7.78 9.07 -32.07
C GLN A 30 -6.34 9.27 -32.57
N SER A 31 -5.79 10.47 -32.44
CA SER A 31 -4.39 10.76 -32.81
C SER A 31 -3.39 10.03 -31.91
N LEU A 32 -3.64 9.98 -30.60
CA LEU A 32 -2.82 9.27 -29.63
C LEU A 32 -2.89 7.76 -29.85
N GLY A 33 -4.07 7.21 -30.12
CA GLY A 33 -4.22 5.79 -30.46
C GLY A 33 -3.41 5.40 -31.70
N ALA A 34 -3.42 6.24 -32.75
CA ALA A 34 -2.62 6.01 -33.96
C ALA A 34 -1.10 6.14 -33.73
N LEU A 35 -0.67 7.02 -32.82
CA LEU A 35 0.74 7.16 -32.44
C LEU A 35 1.25 5.96 -31.64
N VAL A 36 0.48 5.51 -30.65
CA VAL A 36 0.81 4.32 -29.84
C VAL A 36 0.90 3.08 -30.72
N GLN A 37 -0.03 2.92 -31.66
CA GLN A 37 -0.02 1.76 -32.56
C GLN A 37 1.20 1.76 -33.49
N LYS A 38 1.66 2.94 -33.93
CA LYS A 38 2.87 3.11 -34.75
C LYS A 38 4.17 2.87 -33.98
N GLU A 39 4.15 3.05 -32.65
CA GLU A 39 5.30 2.83 -31.77
C GLU A 39 5.43 1.35 -31.38
N VAL A 40 4.30 0.68 -31.17
CA VAL A 40 4.24 -0.79 -30.98
C VAL A 40 4.72 -1.53 -32.24
N GLU A 41 4.32 -1.09 -33.43
CA GLU A 41 4.74 -1.70 -34.70
C GLU A 41 6.25 -1.54 -34.94
N LYS A 42 6.84 -0.42 -34.51
CA LYS A 42 8.31 -0.20 -34.54
C LYS A 42 9.07 -1.07 -33.53
N GLU A 43 8.51 -1.34 -32.36
CA GLU A 43 9.12 -2.23 -31.36
C GLU A 43 9.08 -3.71 -31.78
N GLU A 44 8.04 -4.13 -32.50
CA GLU A 44 7.95 -5.48 -33.06
C GLU A 44 8.93 -5.69 -34.23
N ASP A 45 9.07 -4.71 -35.14
CA ASP A 45 10.07 -4.75 -36.22
C ASP A 45 11.51 -4.79 -35.69
N GLN A 46 11.82 -4.06 -34.60
CA GLN A 46 13.15 -4.08 -33.98
C GLN A 46 13.48 -5.42 -33.31
N LYS A 47 12.50 -6.09 -32.71
CA LYS A 47 12.69 -7.43 -32.10
C LYS A 47 12.83 -8.54 -33.14
N GLU A 48 12.30 -8.35 -34.35
CA GLU A 48 12.48 -9.30 -35.44
C GLU A 48 13.87 -9.15 -36.10
N ILE A 49 14.43 -7.93 -36.13
CA ILE A 49 15.81 -7.67 -36.62
C ILE A 49 16.87 -8.21 -35.65
N GLU A 50 16.66 -8.10 -34.33
CA GLU A 50 17.63 -8.56 -33.32
C GLU A 50 17.75 -10.11 -33.24
N LYS A 51 16.76 -10.86 -33.76
CA LYS A 51 16.82 -12.33 -33.84
C LYS A 51 17.53 -12.88 -35.08
N VAL A 52 17.82 -12.05 -36.07
CA VAL A 52 18.52 -12.48 -37.30
C VAL A 52 20.04 -12.33 -37.18
N ASP A 53 20.52 -11.42 -36.32
CA ASP A 53 21.94 -11.01 -36.28
C ASP A 53 22.84 -11.87 -35.35
N GLU A 54 22.28 -12.74 -34.50
CA GLU A 54 23.10 -13.68 -33.69
C GLU A 54 23.70 -14.85 -34.50
N THR A 55 23.42 -14.94 -35.81
CA THR A 55 23.87 -16.03 -36.67
C THR A 55 24.96 -15.71 -37.71
N SER A 56 25.58 -14.51 -37.68
CA SER A 56 26.75 -14.22 -38.53
C SER A 56 27.95 -13.64 -37.78
N LYS A 57 28.80 -14.56 -37.32
CA LYS A 57 30.28 -14.55 -37.41
C LYS A 57 31.00 -13.23 -37.77
N LYS A 58 32.03 -12.94 -36.95
CA LYS A 58 33.45 -12.78 -37.35
C LYS A 58 33.73 -11.92 -38.61
N ASN A 59 34.31 -10.74 -38.42
CA ASN A 59 35.63 -10.32 -38.94
C ASN A 59 35.79 -8.77 -38.95
N ASP A 60 36.92 -8.33 -38.42
CA ASP A 60 37.86 -7.27 -38.82
C ASP A 60 37.40 -5.85 -39.25
N ASP A 61 38.05 -4.90 -38.58
CA ASP A 61 38.66 -3.63 -39.01
C ASP A 61 37.85 -2.44 -39.60
N LYS A 62 37.80 -1.37 -38.77
CA LYS A 62 38.24 0.03 -38.99
C LYS A 62 37.64 0.83 -40.16
N ILE A 63 37.01 1.98 -39.84
CA ILE A 63 37.31 3.37 -40.28
C ILE A 63 36.33 4.35 -39.61
N ASP A 64 36.77 5.61 -39.58
CA ASP A 64 36.51 6.72 -38.67
C ASP A 64 35.56 7.80 -39.27
N ILE A 65 35.16 8.72 -38.37
CA ILE A 65 34.70 10.11 -38.46
C ILE A 65 33.24 10.54 -38.83
N THR A 66 32.72 11.34 -37.88
CA THR A 66 31.87 12.56 -37.95
C THR A 66 30.35 12.46 -38.09
N GLU A 67 29.62 12.86 -37.03
CA GLU A 67 28.80 14.09 -36.99
C GLU A 67 28.24 14.35 -35.58
N GLU A 68 28.48 15.55 -35.05
CA GLU A 68 27.80 16.11 -33.87
C GLU A 68 26.38 16.55 -34.28
N GLN A 69 25.35 16.04 -33.60
CA GLN A 69 24.08 16.74 -33.48
C GLN A 69 23.51 16.65 -32.06
N GLU A 70 23.24 17.85 -31.56
CA GLU A 70 22.69 18.28 -30.28
C GLU A 70 21.25 17.76 -30.07
N VAL A 71 21.02 16.94 -29.05
CA VAL A 71 19.66 16.54 -28.63
C VAL A 71 19.17 17.52 -27.57
N LYS A 72 18.16 18.31 -27.95
CA LYS A 72 17.35 19.12 -27.03
C LYS A 72 16.53 18.22 -26.13
N GLU A 73 16.60 18.43 -24.82
CA GLU A 73 15.63 17.91 -23.84
C GLU A 73 14.24 18.44 -24.19
N GLU A 74 13.35 17.56 -24.65
CA GLU A 74 11.92 17.82 -24.74
C GLU A 74 11.24 17.12 -23.57
N SER A 75 10.78 17.93 -22.62
CA SER A 75 10.10 17.54 -21.38
C SER A 75 8.79 16.80 -21.68
N LEU A 76 8.66 15.58 -21.18
CA LEU A 76 7.43 14.80 -21.17
C LEU A 76 6.33 15.50 -20.32
N PRO A 77 5.03 15.39 -20.67
CA PRO A 77 3.97 16.12 -19.98
C PRO A 77 3.71 15.58 -18.58
N LEU A 78 3.65 16.51 -17.62
CA LEU A 78 3.32 16.31 -16.21
C LEU A 78 1.98 15.58 -16.03
N GLU A 79 2.02 14.42 -15.36
CA GLU A 79 0.85 13.75 -14.79
C GLU A 79 0.29 14.53 -13.58
N ASN A 80 -1.00 14.31 -13.32
CA ASN A 80 -1.89 15.06 -12.43
C ASN A 80 -1.27 15.52 -11.07
N PRO A 81 -1.27 16.84 -10.75
CA PRO A 81 -0.61 17.42 -9.58
C PRO A 81 -1.23 17.08 -8.20
N GLU A 82 -2.39 16.42 -8.13
CA GLU A 82 -2.96 15.99 -6.83
C GLU A 82 -2.37 14.66 -6.32
N VAL A 83 -2.06 13.71 -7.21
CA VAL A 83 -1.46 12.41 -6.86
C VAL A 83 0.01 12.59 -6.42
N ILE A 84 0.71 13.53 -7.06
CA ILE A 84 2.10 13.89 -6.75
C ILE A 84 2.20 14.50 -5.34
N LYS A 85 1.22 15.33 -4.94
CA LYS A 85 1.23 15.96 -3.62
C LYS A 85 1.06 14.97 -2.47
N GLU A 86 0.24 13.92 -2.61
CA GLU A 86 0.03 12.95 -1.53
C GLU A 86 1.23 12.00 -1.32
N ALA A 87 1.88 11.57 -2.40
CA ALA A 87 3.07 10.72 -2.33
C ALA A 87 4.33 11.50 -1.90
N ASP A 88 4.50 12.75 -2.36
CA ASP A 88 5.64 13.58 -1.97
C ASP A 88 5.57 14.05 -0.50
N LEU A 89 4.38 14.37 0.02
CA LEU A 89 4.21 14.72 1.44
C LEU A 89 4.55 13.57 2.38
N LEU A 90 4.22 12.33 2.00
CA LEU A 90 4.58 11.10 2.73
C LEU A 90 6.10 10.87 2.75
N ARG A 91 6.78 11.13 1.63
CA ARG A 91 8.24 11.01 1.52
C ARG A 91 8.96 12.09 2.34
N ASP A 92 8.51 13.33 2.25
CA ASP A 92 9.16 14.47 2.91
C ASP A 92 8.99 14.45 4.44
N ALA A 93 7.81 14.03 4.94
CA ALA A 93 7.59 13.90 6.39
C ALA A 93 8.49 12.83 7.03
N HIS A 94 8.81 11.74 6.33
CA HIS A 94 9.66 10.66 6.84
C HIS A 94 11.16 10.97 6.69
N MET A 95 11.57 11.68 5.64
CA MET A 95 12.97 12.12 5.47
C MET A 95 13.38 13.16 6.53
N VAL A 96 12.47 14.05 6.94
CA VAL A 96 12.73 15.07 8.00
C VAL A 96 12.79 14.44 9.39
N ALA A 97 11.94 13.47 9.71
CA ALA A 97 11.94 12.78 11.00
C ALA A 97 13.23 11.99 11.25
N ASN A 98 13.82 11.42 10.19
CA ASN A 98 15.05 10.62 10.30
C ASN A 98 16.29 11.50 10.58
N ASN A 99 16.36 12.69 9.99
CA ASN A 99 17.45 13.64 10.24
C ASN A 99 17.40 14.27 11.64
N GLN A 100 16.21 14.50 12.21
CA GLN A 100 16.09 15.00 13.58
C GLN A 100 16.45 13.93 14.64
N GLN A 101 16.16 12.66 14.38
CA GLN A 101 16.52 11.56 15.28
C GLN A 101 18.01 11.21 15.21
N LEU A 102 18.64 11.29 14.04
CA LEU A 102 20.10 11.17 13.87
C LEU A 102 20.85 12.37 14.47
N ALA A 103 20.33 13.59 14.36
CA ALA A 103 20.93 14.77 14.98
C ALA A 103 20.87 14.74 16.52
N SER A 104 19.80 14.17 17.10
CA SER A 104 19.67 14.02 18.57
C SER A 104 20.56 12.93 19.19
N ARG A 105 21.14 12.03 18.38
CA ARG A 105 22.08 10.99 18.85
C ARG A 105 23.56 11.42 18.82
N SER A 106 23.87 12.57 18.24
CA SER A 106 25.24 13.10 18.17
C SER A 106 25.60 14.06 19.33
N GLN A 107 24.70 14.24 20.30
CA GLN A 107 24.92 15.05 21.51
C GLN A 107 24.39 14.33 22.76
N SER A 108 24.99 13.20 23.12
CA SER A 108 25.02 12.71 24.52
C SER A 108 26.00 11.54 24.66
N ALA A 109 27.27 11.83 24.41
CA ALA A 109 28.39 10.98 24.82
C ALA A 109 29.18 11.69 25.93
N SER A 110 28.68 11.61 27.19
CA SER A 110 29.53 11.67 28.39
C SER A 110 28.72 11.31 29.64
N ASN A 111 28.94 10.10 30.17
CA ASN A 111 29.32 9.83 31.56
C ASN A 111 29.01 8.38 31.93
N GLN A 112 30.07 7.56 31.86
CA GLN A 112 30.16 6.30 32.58
C GLN A 112 30.58 6.58 34.03
N GLN A 113 30.22 5.63 34.91
CA GLN A 113 30.60 5.45 36.33
C GLN A 113 29.77 6.14 37.42
N ALA A 114 28.80 5.38 37.92
CA ALA A 114 28.48 5.13 39.34
C ALA A 114 27.21 4.25 39.34
N HIS A 115 27.03 3.16 40.08
CA HIS A 115 27.79 2.51 41.14
C HIS A 115 27.17 1.11 41.29
N GLU A 116 28.00 0.08 41.38
CA GLU A 116 27.61 -1.24 41.89
C GLU A 116 27.14 -1.09 43.34
N ARG A 117 25.84 -1.23 43.62
CA ARG A 117 25.31 -1.71 44.91
C ARG A 117 23.79 -1.85 44.87
N SER A 118 23.28 -3.07 44.69
CA SER A 118 22.11 -3.64 45.41
C SER A 118 21.59 -4.90 44.70
N GLN A 119 22.37 -5.97 44.81
CA GLN A 119 21.78 -7.30 44.87
C GLN A 119 21.34 -7.52 46.31
N GLN A 120 20.04 -7.50 46.58
CA GLN A 120 19.35 -8.38 47.53
C GLN A 120 17.86 -8.04 47.56
N GLU A 121 17.07 -9.04 47.18
CA GLU A 121 15.82 -9.41 47.85
C GLU A 121 14.54 -8.60 47.53
N VAL A 122 13.85 -8.95 46.43
CA VAL A 122 12.38 -9.14 46.47
C VAL A 122 12.00 -10.40 45.68
N GLN A 123 11.82 -11.43 46.49
CA GLN A 123 11.07 -12.68 46.36
C GLN A 123 10.32 -13.01 45.06
N LYS A 124 10.62 -14.25 44.64
CA LYS A 124 10.09 -15.08 43.58
C LYS A 124 8.61 -15.42 43.82
N GLU A 125 7.69 -14.72 43.17
CA GLU A 125 6.31 -15.20 43.02
C GLU A 125 6.25 -16.05 41.74
N VAL A 126 6.41 -17.36 41.92
CA VAL A 126 6.26 -18.34 40.84
C VAL A 126 4.77 -18.47 40.55
N VAL A 127 4.27 -17.62 39.65
CA VAL A 127 2.97 -17.84 39.01
C VAL A 127 3.10 -19.09 38.15
N LYS A 128 2.43 -20.14 38.59
CA LYS A 128 2.28 -21.42 37.90
C LYS A 128 1.62 -21.15 36.55
N SER A 129 2.40 -21.06 35.47
CA SER A 129 1.86 -20.96 34.12
C SER A 129 1.21 -22.30 33.76
N GLU A 130 -0.12 -22.28 33.62
CA GLU A 130 -0.84 -23.39 32.99
C GLU A 130 -0.29 -23.63 31.58
N PRO A 131 -0.16 -24.88 31.14
CA PRO A 131 0.27 -25.18 29.79
C PRO A 131 -0.83 -24.72 28.82
N VAL A 132 -0.67 -23.52 28.27
CA VAL A 132 -1.48 -23.08 27.14
C VAL A 132 -1.17 -24.03 25.99
N ASN A 133 -2.05 -25.01 25.78
CA ASN A 133 -2.07 -25.86 24.60
C ASN A 133 -2.39 -24.97 23.38
N LYS A 134 -1.39 -24.22 22.92
CA LYS A 134 -1.48 -23.38 21.73
C LYS A 134 -1.34 -24.31 20.54
N GLN A 135 -2.47 -24.78 20.03
CA GLN A 135 -2.51 -25.52 18.79
C GLN A 135 -1.87 -24.65 17.70
N ILE A 136 -0.71 -25.07 17.21
CA ILE A 136 -0.02 -24.41 16.10
C ILE A 136 -0.96 -24.47 14.90
N LYS A 137 -1.37 -23.29 14.41
CA LYS A 137 -2.21 -23.21 13.22
C LYS A 137 -1.34 -23.42 11.98
N THR A 138 -1.84 -24.20 11.04
CA THR A 138 -1.14 -24.56 9.80
C THR A 138 -1.21 -23.48 8.73
N ASP A 139 -2.11 -22.51 8.85
CA ASP A 139 -2.32 -21.42 7.87
C ASP A 139 -2.18 -20.05 8.58
N PHE A 140 -1.41 -19.13 7.98
CA PHE A 140 -1.23 -17.77 8.49
C PHE A 140 -2.57 -17.03 8.58
N ASN A 141 -3.46 -17.25 7.63
CA ASN A 141 -4.78 -16.61 7.56
C ASN A 141 -5.58 -16.83 8.85
N ALA A 142 -5.39 -17.97 9.53
CA ALA A 142 -6.07 -18.23 10.79
C ALA A 142 -5.57 -17.33 11.94
N TYR A 143 -4.31 -16.87 11.92
CA TYR A 143 -3.83 -15.84 12.84
C TYR A 143 -4.42 -14.48 12.49
N VAL A 144 -4.51 -14.12 11.21
CA VAL A 144 -5.18 -12.87 10.76
C VAL A 144 -6.61 -12.81 11.27
N LEU A 145 -7.38 -13.89 11.06
CA LEU A 145 -8.76 -13.99 11.49
C LEU A 145 -8.94 -13.97 13.02
N ASP A 146 -7.96 -14.48 13.77
CA ASP A 146 -7.98 -14.37 15.23
C ASP A 146 -7.65 -12.94 15.69
N ILE A 147 -6.71 -12.25 15.03
CA ILE A 147 -6.37 -10.86 15.36
C ILE A 147 -7.55 -9.92 15.10
N ILE A 148 -8.25 -10.02 13.97
CA ILE A 148 -9.40 -9.13 13.71
C ILE A 148 -10.52 -9.28 14.75
N LYS A 149 -10.67 -10.47 15.36
CA LYS A 149 -11.64 -10.73 16.44
C LYS A 149 -11.25 -10.08 17.77
N THR A 150 -9.99 -9.69 17.94
CA THR A 150 -9.53 -9.00 19.16
C THR A 150 -10.00 -7.54 19.22
N TYR A 151 -10.47 -6.98 18.10
CA TYR A 151 -11.09 -5.67 18.07
C TYR A 151 -12.54 -5.80 18.50
N ASP A 152 -12.82 -5.40 19.74
CA ASP A 152 -14.18 -5.41 20.30
C ASP A 152 -14.99 -4.22 19.77
N ILE A 153 -15.35 -4.27 18.49
CA ILE A 153 -16.07 -3.21 17.77
C ILE A 153 -17.50 -2.97 18.31
N LYS A 154 -17.98 -3.81 19.23
CA LYS A 154 -19.29 -3.64 19.87
C LYS A 154 -19.20 -2.76 21.11
N ASN A 155 -18.10 -2.86 21.86
CA ASN A 155 -17.95 -2.16 23.14
C ASN A 155 -16.87 -1.07 23.11
N ILE A 156 -15.97 -1.09 22.13
CA ILE A 156 -14.86 -0.13 22.00
C ILE A 156 -15.02 0.65 20.69
N SER A 157 -14.85 1.97 20.79
CA SER A 157 -14.82 2.85 19.61
C SER A 157 -13.45 2.80 18.94
N TYR A 158 -13.45 2.58 17.62
CA TYR A 158 -12.27 2.60 16.75
C TYR A 158 -12.54 3.53 15.56
N PRO A 159 -12.54 4.86 15.77
CA PRO A 159 -13.02 5.81 14.77
C PRO A 159 -12.19 5.78 13.49
N TYR A 160 -12.82 6.14 12.38
CA TYR A 160 -12.10 6.37 11.14
C TYR A 160 -11.42 7.75 11.17
N LEU A 161 -10.13 7.80 10.81
CA LEU A 161 -9.41 9.04 10.55
C LEU A 161 -8.35 8.79 9.48
N LEU A 162 -8.54 9.40 8.32
CA LEU A 162 -7.53 9.56 7.29
C LEU A 162 -7.08 11.03 7.29
N ASN A 163 -5.78 11.26 7.40
CA ASN A 163 -5.19 12.59 7.33
C ASN A 163 -3.75 12.48 6.77
N ASN A 164 -3.07 13.61 6.65
CA ASN A 164 -1.72 13.68 6.10
C ASN A 164 -0.64 13.88 7.17
N ASP A 165 -0.97 13.76 8.46
CA ASP A 165 -0.01 13.90 9.57
C ASP A 165 0.68 12.58 9.91
N TYR A 166 1.36 12.02 8.92
CA TYR A 166 2.10 10.76 9.06
C TYR A 166 3.32 10.86 9.98
N SER A 167 3.72 12.09 10.34
CA SER A 167 4.75 12.33 11.33
C SER A 167 4.32 11.93 12.75
N ASN A 168 3.02 12.01 13.05
CA ASN A 168 2.47 11.74 14.38
C ASN A 168 1.50 10.55 14.41
N TYR A 169 0.93 10.16 13.27
CA TYR A 169 -0.11 9.12 13.20
C TYR A 169 -0.04 8.36 11.87
N ASN A 170 0.05 7.03 11.93
CA ASN A 170 0.21 6.18 10.75
C ASN A 170 -1.00 5.29 10.46
N GLY A 171 -2.19 5.65 10.93
CA GLY A 171 -3.41 4.86 10.66
C GLY A 171 -3.60 3.62 11.51
N VAL A 172 -2.79 3.45 12.56
CA VAL A 172 -2.81 2.29 13.47
C VAL A 172 -3.50 2.65 14.79
N THR A 173 -4.14 1.69 15.44
CA THR A 173 -4.86 1.88 16.72
C THR A 173 -3.94 1.84 17.93
N THR A 174 -2.75 1.27 17.78
CA THR A 174 -1.71 1.20 18.82
C THR A 174 -0.33 1.34 18.18
N ASN A 175 0.65 1.83 18.96
CA ASN A 175 2.02 1.94 18.47
C ASN A 175 2.54 0.55 18.12
N LEU A 176 3.11 0.42 16.92
CA LEU A 176 3.81 -0.79 16.50
C LEU A 176 5.28 -0.57 16.82
N VAL A 177 5.80 -1.36 17.76
CA VAL A 177 7.22 -1.33 18.16
C VAL A 177 7.89 -2.58 17.62
N PHE A 178 9.01 -2.40 16.94
CA PHE A 178 9.82 -3.45 16.35
C PHE A 178 11.30 -3.19 16.64
N GLN A 179 12.00 -4.18 17.20
CA GLN A 179 13.42 -4.07 17.57
C GLN A 179 13.70 -2.86 18.47
N GLY A 180 12.79 -2.59 19.41
CA GLY A 180 12.87 -1.46 20.35
C GLY A 180 12.62 -0.08 19.72
N GLN A 181 12.23 0.00 18.45
CA GLN A 181 11.95 1.25 17.73
C GLN A 181 10.47 1.32 17.31
N THR A 182 9.89 2.51 17.36
CA THR A 182 8.51 2.73 16.90
C THR A 182 8.47 2.72 15.37
N LEU A 183 7.83 1.71 14.80
CA LEU A 183 7.62 1.53 13.37
C LEU A 183 6.41 2.34 12.87
N ALA A 184 5.31 2.31 13.63
CA ALA A 184 4.08 3.05 13.31
C ALA A 184 3.45 3.61 14.58
N LYS A 185 2.94 4.85 14.50
CA LYS A 185 2.37 5.60 15.62
C LYS A 185 0.85 5.58 15.60
N ALA A 186 0.26 5.27 16.74
CA ALA A 186 -1.16 5.51 16.97
C ALA A 186 -1.44 6.99 17.14
N HIS A 187 -2.71 7.37 16.98
CA HIS A 187 -3.11 8.76 17.16
C HIS A 187 -2.77 9.24 18.58
N PRO A 188 -2.11 10.41 18.75
CA PRO A 188 -1.57 10.85 20.05
C PRO A 188 -2.63 11.09 21.12
N SER A 189 -3.89 11.31 20.75
CA SER A 189 -5.00 11.41 21.71
C SER A 189 -5.39 10.08 22.36
N GLY A 190 -4.89 8.94 21.86
CA GLY A 190 -5.26 7.61 22.34
C GLY A 190 -6.68 7.17 21.93
N ASN A 191 -7.35 7.90 21.02
CA ASN A 191 -8.71 7.61 20.56
C ASN A 191 -8.83 6.35 19.68
N ARG A 192 -7.73 5.65 19.41
CA ARG A 192 -7.66 4.43 18.58
C ARG A 192 -8.18 4.65 17.15
N ALA A 193 -8.07 5.87 16.63
CA ALA A 193 -8.42 6.12 15.25
C ALA A 193 -7.56 5.29 14.30
N SER A 194 -8.13 4.90 13.16
CA SER A 194 -7.41 4.16 12.13
C SER A 194 -7.91 4.53 10.73
N HIS A 195 -7.13 4.18 9.71
CA HIS A 195 -7.59 4.12 8.32
C HIS A 195 -7.22 2.77 7.71
N CYS A 196 -7.85 2.43 6.59
CA CYS A 196 -7.81 1.11 5.96
C CYS A 196 -6.41 0.49 5.84
N VAL A 197 -5.45 1.23 5.29
CA VAL A 197 -4.10 0.68 5.06
C VAL A 197 -3.28 0.50 6.34
N GLY A 198 -3.48 1.36 7.34
CA GLY A 198 -2.78 1.23 8.62
C GLY A 198 -3.32 0.10 9.48
N ILE A 199 -4.65 -0.03 9.58
CA ILE A 199 -5.24 -1.11 10.38
C ILE A 199 -4.93 -2.50 9.80
N THR A 200 -4.89 -2.63 8.47
CA THR A 200 -4.54 -3.90 7.83
C THR A 200 -3.06 -4.25 8.04
N PHE A 201 -2.16 -3.27 8.00
CA PHE A 201 -0.76 -3.47 8.36
C PHE A 201 -0.59 -3.86 9.83
N GLU A 202 -1.31 -3.21 10.75
CA GLU A 202 -1.32 -3.58 12.17
C GLU A 202 -1.79 -5.03 12.38
N VAL A 203 -2.83 -5.46 11.66
CA VAL A 203 -3.31 -6.85 11.70
C VAL A 203 -2.24 -7.82 11.21
N PHE A 204 -1.60 -7.53 10.08
CA PHE A 204 -0.45 -8.31 9.58
C PHE A 204 0.66 -8.41 10.64
N PHE A 205 1.06 -7.28 11.20
CA PHE A 205 2.13 -7.19 12.20
C PHE A 205 1.82 -8.03 13.45
N LYS A 206 0.61 -7.90 14.01
CA LYS A 206 0.17 -8.69 15.16
C LYS A 206 0.00 -10.17 14.83
N ALA A 207 -0.44 -10.52 13.63
CA ALA A 207 -0.57 -11.91 13.19
C ALA A 207 0.82 -12.59 13.06
N MET A 208 1.82 -11.87 12.55
CA MET A 208 3.22 -12.32 12.54
C MET A 208 3.73 -12.60 13.96
N GLN A 209 3.53 -11.66 14.89
CA GLN A 209 3.89 -11.84 16.29
C GLN A 209 3.17 -13.04 16.93
N ALA A 210 1.88 -13.21 16.64
CA ALA A 210 1.07 -14.31 17.17
C ALA A 210 1.54 -15.68 16.64
N ARG A 211 1.83 -15.79 15.33
CA ARG A 211 2.41 -16.99 14.72
C ARG A 211 3.76 -17.31 15.33
N ASN A 212 4.65 -16.33 15.40
CA ASN A 212 6.00 -16.53 15.93
C ASN A 212 5.97 -17.00 17.39
N LYS A 213 5.10 -16.40 18.22
CA LYS A 213 4.86 -16.86 19.60
C LYS A 213 4.38 -18.30 19.65
N ALA A 214 3.52 -18.73 18.74
CA ALA A 214 3.03 -20.11 18.67
C ALA A 214 4.12 -21.10 18.22
N LEU A 215 5.06 -20.65 17.38
CA LEU A 215 6.20 -21.44 16.90
C LEU A 215 7.41 -21.42 17.86
N GLY A 216 7.32 -20.76 19.01
CA GLY A 216 8.45 -20.59 19.93
C GLY A 216 9.59 -19.72 19.38
N LYS A 217 9.31 -18.91 18.36
CA LYS A 217 10.24 -17.93 17.78
C LYS A 217 10.13 -16.58 18.48
N SER A 218 11.13 -15.72 18.29
CA SER A 218 11.02 -14.31 18.67
C SER A 218 9.78 -13.69 18.01
N VAL A 219 8.97 -12.95 18.77
CA VAL A 219 7.79 -12.28 18.20
C VAL A 219 8.18 -11.29 17.10
N GLU A 220 9.40 -10.76 17.13
CA GLU A 220 9.95 -9.84 16.14
C GLU A 220 10.72 -10.54 15.00
N ASP A 221 10.71 -11.88 14.91
CA ASP A 221 11.31 -12.59 13.77
C ASP A 221 10.38 -12.55 12.54
N PHE A 222 10.43 -11.45 11.79
CA PHE A 222 9.64 -11.27 10.58
C PHE A 222 10.40 -11.85 9.38
N ASN A 223 10.85 -13.10 9.46
CA ASN A 223 11.70 -13.76 8.45
C ASN A 223 13.06 -13.05 8.29
N GLY A 224 13.68 -12.68 9.41
CA GLY A 224 15.00 -12.05 9.42
C GLY A 224 15.05 -10.58 8.99
N LEU A 225 13.90 -9.93 8.75
CA LEU A 225 13.89 -8.50 8.42
C LEU A 225 14.41 -7.66 9.59
N ASN A 226 15.24 -6.67 9.27
CA ASN A 226 15.59 -5.60 10.18
C ASN A 226 14.55 -4.46 10.13
N PHE A 227 14.69 -3.50 11.06
CA PHE A 227 13.78 -2.36 11.15
C PHE A 227 13.58 -1.61 9.83
N ASN A 228 14.65 -1.28 9.11
CA ASN A 228 14.57 -0.52 7.86
C ASN A 228 13.83 -1.30 6.77
N GLN A 229 14.04 -2.62 6.70
CA GLN A 229 13.34 -3.48 5.75
C GLN A 229 11.85 -3.60 6.08
N LEU A 230 11.50 -3.73 7.37
CA LEU A 230 10.10 -3.76 7.78
C LEU A 230 9.41 -2.40 7.60
N GLN A 231 10.17 -1.30 7.73
CA GLN A 231 9.72 0.05 7.41
C GLN A 231 9.46 0.23 5.91
N ASP A 232 10.37 -0.21 5.03
CA ASP A 232 10.12 -0.19 3.59
C ASP A 232 8.94 -1.10 3.19
N LEU A 233 8.80 -2.27 3.84
CA LEU A 233 7.62 -3.12 3.66
C LEU A 233 6.34 -2.35 4.01
N MET A 234 6.31 -1.64 5.15
CA MET A 234 5.18 -0.80 5.55
C MET A 234 4.90 0.30 4.52
N LEU A 235 5.92 1.05 4.08
CA LEU A 235 5.73 2.12 3.10
C LEU A 235 5.24 1.60 1.75
N THR A 236 5.73 0.43 1.31
CA THR A 236 5.26 -0.25 0.11
C THR A 236 3.83 -0.74 0.25
N TRP A 237 3.46 -1.27 1.42
CA TRP A 237 2.08 -1.64 1.76
C TRP A 237 1.15 -0.43 1.74
N TYR A 238 1.65 0.75 2.16
CA TYR A 238 0.92 2.01 2.22
C TYR A 238 0.77 2.70 0.87
N VAL A 239 1.31 2.14 -0.21
CA VAL A 239 1.35 2.79 -1.53
C VAL A 239 2.17 4.11 -1.47
N ALA A 240 3.07 4.26 -0.50
CA ALA A 240 3.86 5.49 -0.33
C ALA A 240 5.08 5.56 -1.27
N ASN A 241 5.49 4.44 -1.85
CA ASN A 241 6.65 4.31 -2.73
C ASN A 241 6.33 4.41 -4.23
N GLY A 242 5.26 5.12 -4.61
CA GLY A 242 4.87 5.34 -6.01
C GLY A 242 3.52 4.72 -6.38
N SER A 243 3.33 4.45 -7.67
CA SER A 243 2.05 3.96 -8.18
C SER A 243 1.71 2.55 -7.67
N LYS A 244 0.41 2.19 -7.71
CA LYS A 244 -0.06 0.88 -7.27
C LYS A 244 0.54 -0.30 -8.02
N SER A 245 1.12 -0.12 -9.20
CA SER A 245 1.80 -1.23 -9.91
C SER A 245 3.12 -1.64 -9.25
N ILE A 246 3.77 -0.74 -8.50
CA ILE A 246 5.06 -0.96 -7.84
C ILE A 246 4.99 -0.84 -6.31
N SER A 247 3.86 -0.40 -5.77
CA SER A 247 3.66 -0.12 -4.35
C SER A 247 2.26 -0.54 -3.93
N ASN A 248 2.12 -1.75 -3.38
CA ASN A 248 0.86 -2.28 -2.85
C ASN A 248 1.16 -3.48 -1.91
N VAL A 249 0.11 -4.06 -1.33
CA VAL A 249 0.22 -5.20 -0.39
C VAL A 249 0.87 -6.46 -0.97
N THR A 250 0.65 -6.79 -2.26
CA THR A 250 1.29 -7.96 -2.88
C THR A 250 2.77 -7.69 -3.12
N VAL A 251 3.12 -6.51 -3.63
CA VAL A 251 4.53 -6.14 -3.87
C VAL A 251 5.30 -6.10 -2.55
N ALA A 252 4.71 -5.56 -1.49
CA ALA A 252 5.32 -5.52 -0.16
C ALA A 252 5.65 -6.93 0.35
N LEU A 253 4.72 -7.88 0.24
CA LEU A 253 4.94 -9.25 0.72
C LEU A 253 5.89 -10.06 -0.16
N GLU A 254 5.79 -9.93 -1.48
CA GLU A 254 6.64 -10.65 -2.43
C GLU A 254 8.09 -10.19 -2.35
N ARG A 255 8.35 -8.87 -2.29
CA ARG A 255 9.69 -8.28 -2.20
C ARG A 255 10.50 -8.85 -1.03
N TYR A 256 9.83 -9.10 0.09
CA TYR A 256 10.46 -9.57 1.32
C TYR A 256 10.29 -11.07 1.58
N GLY A 257 9.78 -11.82 0.60
CA GLY A 257 9.61 -13.28 0.72
C GLY A 257 8.64 -13.70 1.83
N LEU A 258 7.69 -12.84 2.19
CA LEU A 258 6.72 -13.07 3.26
C LEU A 258 5.38 -13.60 2.75
N GLY A 259 5.15 -13.49 1.45
CA GLY A 259 3.92 -13.95 0.84
C GLY A 259 3.97 -13.94 -0.68
N LYS A 260 2.80 -14.07 -1.29
CA LYS A 260 2.60 -14.07 -2.75
C LYS A 260 1.30 -13.40 -3.15
N ARG A 261 1.25 -12.93 -4.39
CA ARG A 261 0.01 -12.56 -5.06
C ARG A 261 -0.81 -13.80 -5.39
N ILE A 262 -2.13 -13.67 -5.23
CA ILE A 262 -3.13 -14.65 -5.63
C ILE A 262 -3.83 -14.11 -6.87
N TYR A 263 -3.67 -14.82 -8.00
CA TYR A 263 -4.27 -14.46 -9.28
C TYR A 263 -5.59 -15.18 -9.53
N ASN A 264 -5.71 -16.42 -9.07
CA ASN A 264 -6.96 -17.18 -9.19
C ASN A 264 -7.91 -16.77 -8.08
N TRP A 265 -8.99 -16.06 -8.43
CA TRP A 265 -10.00 -15.58 -7.50
C TRP A 265 -10.68 -16.71 -6.72
N GLU A 266 -10.85 -17.87 -7.34
CA GLU A 266 -11.42 -19.06 -6.68
C GLU A 266 -10.49 -19.67 -5.61
N SER A 267 -9.21 -19.28 -5.59
CA SER A 267 -8.23 -19.75 -4.61
C SER A 267 -8.07 -18.83 -3.40
N VAL A 268 -8.76 -17.70 -3.39
CA VAL A 268 -8.72 -16.68 -2.32
C VAL A 268 -9.40 -17.21 -1.07
N ARG A 269 -8.86 -16.85 0.10
CA ARG A 269 -9.29 -17.38 1.40
C ARG A 269 -9.52 -16.24 2.36
N ALA A 270 -10.47 -16.43 3.27
CA ALA A 270 -10.65 -15.55 4.42
C ALA A 270 -9.30 -15.32 5.12
N GLY A 271 -8.95 -14.08 5.43
CA GLY A 271 -7.66 -13.69 6.01
C GLY A 271 -6.60 -13.26 4.99
N ASP A 272 -6.84 -13.40 3.68
CA ASP A 272 -5.98 -12.77 2.67
C ASP A 272 -6.12 -11.25 2.77
N PHE A 273 -5.06 -10.51 2.43
CA PHE A 273 -5.09 -9.06 2.34
C PHE A 273 -5.44 -8.66 0.91
N ILE A 274 -6.34 -7.69 0.75
CA ILE A 274 -6.76 -7.18 -0.55
C ILE A 274 -6.49 -5.69 -0.64
N ASP A 275 -6.10 -5.23 -1.82
CA ASP A 275 -6.00 -3.81 -2.17
C ASP A 275 -6.69 -3.59 -3.52
N PHE A 276 -7.68 -2.71 -3.54
CA PHE A 276 -8.53 -2.47 -4.70
C PHE A 276 -8.88 -0.99 -4.84
N ASN A 277 -9.30 -0.61 -6.05
CA ASN A 277 -9.83 0.71 -6.34
C ASN A 277 -11.35 0.70 -6.44
N ARG A 278 -11.96 1.84 -6.14
CA ARG A 278 -13.38 2.11 -6.38
C ARG A 278 -13.56 2.98 -7.62
N SER A 279 -14.75 2.94 -8.20
CA SER A 279 -15.10 3.76 -9.38
C SER A 279 -15.09 5.27 -9.12
N ASN A 280 -15.08 5.70 -7.86
CA ASN A 280 -14.90 7.09 -7.46
C ASN A 280 -13.43 7.53 -7.34
N GLY A 281 -12.47 6.70 -7.75
CA GLY A 281 -11.04 7.02 -7.71
C GLY A 281 -10.33 6.73 -6.37
N THR A 282 -11.05 6.28 -5.35
CA THR A 282 -10.44 5.95 -4.04
C THR A 282 -9.88 4.53 -3.99
N GLY A 283 -8.73 4.35 -3.34
CA GLY A 283 -8.15 3.04 -3.02
C GLY A 283 -8.64 2.49 -1.67
N HIS A 284 -8.51 1.18 -1.46
CA HIS A 284 -8.86 0.56 -0.20
C HIS A 284 -8.08 -0.73 0.06
N THR A 285 -7.51 -0.82 1.26
CA THR A 285 -6.90 -2.05 1.77
C THR A 285 -7.81 -2.71 2.80
N ALA A 286 -8.00 -4.03 2.73
CA ALA A 286 -8.86 -4.76 3.65
C ALA A 286 -8.37 -6.19 3.91
N VAL A 287 -8.94 -6.84 4.92
CA VAL A 287 -8.84 -8.28 5.13
C VAL A 287 -10.04 -8.93 4.46
N PHE A 288 -9.80 -9.76 3.45
CA PHE A 288 -10.85 -10.50 2.74
C PHE A 288 -11.50 -11.53 3.66
N LEU A 289 -12.81 -11.70 3.54
CA LEU A 289 -13.57 -12.72 4.28
C LEU A 289 -14.24 -13.70 3.33
N GLU A 290 -15.03 -13.20 2.38
CA GLU A 290 -15.71 -14.06 1.39
C GLU A 290 -16.07 -13.30 0.12
N TRP A 291 -16.22 -14.06 -0.96
CA TRP A 291 -16.82 -13.57 -2.19
C TRP A 291 -18.34 -13.56 -2.04
N ILE A 292 -18.97 -12.47 -2.47
CA ILE A 292 -20.42 -12.41 -2.64
C ILE A 292 -20.74 -12.97 -4.02
N ARG A 293 -21.66 -13.93 -4.09
CA ARG A 293 -22.04 -14.61 -5.32
C ARG A 293 -23.52 -14.48 -5.64
N ASP A 294 -23.84 -14.50 -6.92
CA ASP A 294 -25.21 -14.60 -7.41
C ASP A 294 -25.71 -16.06 -7.48
N ASN A 295 -26.95 -16.25 -7.94
CA ASN A 295 -27.58 -17.57 -8.11
C ASN A 295 -26.88 -18.46 -9.15
N ASN A 296 -26.07 -17.87 -10.05
CA ASN A 296 -25.29 -18.59 -11.04
C ASN A 296 -23.87 -18.90 -10.53
N ASN A 297 -23.62 -18.69 -9.23
CA ASN A 297 -22.32 -18.84 -8.58
C ASN A 297 -21.23 -17.87 -9.10
N SER A 298 -21.62 -16.78 -9.78
CA SER A 298 -20.70 -15.76 -10.27
C SER A 298 -20.29 -14.81 -9.15
N ILE A 299 -19.01 -14.43 -9.09
CA ILE A 299 -18.50 -13.46 -8.11
C ILE A 299 -18.99 -12.05 -8.48
N ILE A 300 -19.84 -11.48 -7.64
CA ILE A 300 -20.47 -10.16 -7.82
C ILE A 300 -20.04 -9.12 -6.79
N GLY A 301 -19.31 -9.51 -5.74
CA GLY A 301 -18.81 -8.59 -4.73
C GLY A 301 -17.90 -9.25 -3.71
N ILE A 302 -17.58 -8.49 -2.67
CA ILE A 302 -16.69 -8.86 -1.58
C ILE A 302 -17.31 -8.54 -0.23
N LYS A 303 -17.11 -9.43 0.72
CA LYS A 303 -17.22 -9.14 2.14
C LYS A 303 -15.82 -9.10 2.73
N TYR A 304 -15.54 -8.08 3.52
CA TYR A 304 -14.24 -7.84 4.11
C TYR A 304 -14.33 -7.16 5.47
N TRP A 305 -13.20 -7.09 6.17
CA TRP A 305 -13.00 -6.34 7.40
C TRP A 305 -11.96 -5.24 7.16
N SER A 306 -12.26 -3.99 7.51
CA SER A 306 -11.34 -2.85 7.41
C SER A 306 -11.83 -1.65 8.24
N SER A 307 -11.20 -0.48 8.06
CA SER A 307 -11.62 0.81 8.61
C SER A 307 -11.89 1.80 7.48
N GLN A 308 -13.10 2.38 7.44
CA GLN A 308 -13.50 3.37 6.43
C GLN A 308 -14.53 4.36 6.98
N GLU A 309 -14.70 5.48 6.27
CA GLU A 309 -15.66 6.52 6.62
C GLU A 309 -17.10 5.98 6.68
N SER A 310 -17.52 5.21 5.68
CA SER A 310 -18.90 4.69 5.61
C SER A 310 -19.26 3.67 6.71
N THR A 311 -18.26 3.19 7.46
CA THR A 311 -18.46 2.30 8.62
C THR A 311 -18.15 3.00 9.94
N ASN A 312 -17.83 4.31 9.91
CA ASN A 312 -17.38 5.11 11.04
C ASN A 312 -16.18 4.52 11.79
N GLY A 313 -15.30 3.79 11.08
CA GLY A 313 -14.17 3.10 11.70
C GLY A 313 -14.08 1.63 11.35
N ILE A 314 -13.48 0.84 12.24
CA ILE A 314 -13.27 -0.60 12.05
C ILE A 314 -14.60 -1.34 12.01
N ASN A 315 -14.90 -2.03 10.91
CA ASN A 315 -16.09 -2.87 10.78
C ASN A 315 -15.98 -3.91 9.65
N TYR A 316 -16.99 -4.77 9.59
CA TYR A 316 -17.29 -5.64 8.46
C TYR A 316 -18.08 -4.86 7.40
N LYS A 317 -17.80 -5.10 6.12
CA LYS A 317 -18.49 -4.43 5.02
C LYS A 317 -18.62 -5.33 3.81
N ASP A 318 -19.76 -5.18 3.14
CA ASP A 318 -20.05 -5.76 1.84
C ASP A 318 -19.96 -4.65 0.79
N GLU A 319 -19.23 -4.89 -0.29
CA GLU A 319 -19.19 -4.02 -1.48
C GLU A 319 -19.29 -4.85 -2.77
N TYR A 320 -19.91 -4.31 -3.81
CA TYR A 320 -20.21 -5.01 -5.05
C TYR A 320 -19.36 -4.47 -6.22
N PHE A 321 -19.05 -5.35 -7.17
CA PHE A 321 -18.40 -4.93 -8.40
C PHE A 321 -19.29 -3.98 -9.21
N GLY A 322 -18.67 -2.95 -9.78
CA GLY A 322 -19.34 -1.76 -10.31
C GLY A 322 -19.01 -0.53 -9.45
N SER A 323 -19.14 -0.66 -8.14
CA SER A 323 -18.56 0.30 -7.18
C SER A 323 -17.09 -0.02 -6.91
N VAL A 324 -16.78 -1.31 -6.75
CA VAL A 324 -15.41 -1.84 -6.71
C VAL A 324 -14.96 -2.19 -8.12
N LEU A 325 -13.75 -1.78 -8.49
CA LEU A 325 -13.14 -2.13 -9.77
C LEU A 325 -12.52 -3.53 -9.67
N LYS A 326 -12.68 -4.33 -10.74
CA LYS A 326 -12.05 -5.66 -10.82
C LYS A 326 -10.58 -5.61 -11.23
N ASP A 327 -10.15 -4.49 -11.81
CA ASP A 327 -8.78 -4.26 -12.24
C ASP A 327 -8.40 -2.78 -12.02
N PRO A 328 -7.30 -2.47 -11.32
CA PRO A 328 -6.46 -3.41 -10.57
C PRO A 328 -7.13 -3.90 -9.28
N PHE A 329 -6.99 -5.21 -9.02
CA PHE A 329 -7.36 -5.85 -7.76
C PHE A 329 -6.19 -6.75 -7.30
N TYR A 330 -5.59 -6.40 -6.16
CA TYR A 330 -4.43 -7.08 -5.60
C TYR A 330 -4.88 -7.95 -4.44
N ILE A 331 -4.44 -9.21 -4.43
CA ILE A 331 -4.78 -10.18 -3.39
C ILE A 331 -3.49 -10.81 -2.92
N ALA A 332 -3.18 -10.68 -1.64
CA ALA A 332 -1.93 -11.10 -1.07
C ALA A 332 -2.16 -12.13 0.04
N ARG A 333 -1.42 -13.24 -0.04
CA ARG A 333 -1.41 -14.30 0.98
C ARG A 333 -0.03 -14.37 1.61
N VAL A 334 0.02 -14.33 2.93
CA VAL A 334 1.24 -14.51 3.73
C VAL A 334 1.52 -16.02 3.91
N TYR A 335 2.79 -16.41 4.01
CA TYR A 335 3.21 -17.80 4.23
C TYR A 335 3.03 -18.30 5.67
#